data_AF-A0A2G6HYR6-F1
#
_entry.id   AF-A0A2G6HYR6-F1
#
_cell.length_a   1.000
_cell.length_b   1.000
_cell.length_c   1.000
_cell.angle_alpha   90.00
_cell.angle_beta   90.00
_cell.angle_gamma   90.00
#
_symmetry.space_group_name_H-M   'P 1'
#
loop_
_entity.id
_entity.type
_entity.pdbx_description
1 polymer ?
#
loop_
_entity_poly.entity_id
_entity_poly.type
_entity_poly.pdbx_seq_one_letter_code
_entity_poly.pdbx_strand_id
1 'polypeptide(L)' 'MLEKALHGDVAVLQAKVADKAGNLIFDKSARNFNPLMATACKTVLVEVDQVVETGTLDPDCIHTPGLFVDYIVLTEGAK' A
#
# COMPACT_ATOMS: atom_id res chain seq x y z
N MET A 1 11.96 -22.49 -18.27
CA MET A 1 11.81 -22.69 -16.81
C MET A 1 10.39 -22.27 -16.45
N LEU A 2 9.65 -23.07 -15.68
CA LEU A 2 8.27 -22.77 -15.27
C LEU A 2 8.27 -22.32 -13.81
N GLU A 3 7.90 -21.07 -13.56
CA GLU A 3 7.76 -20.50 -12.22
C GLU A 3 6.32 -20.61 -11.71
N LYS A 4 6.15 -20.86 -10.41
CA LYS A 4 4.84 -20.89 -9.75
C LYS A 4 4.52 -19.55 -9.10
N ALA A 5 3.24 -19.23 -8.95
CA ALA A 5 2.82 -18.07 -8.19
C ALA A 5 3.23 -18.19 -6.72
N LEU A 6 3.74 -17.10 -6.14
CA LEU A 6 4.03 -16.99 -4.72
C LEU A 6 2.91 -16.22 -4.04
N HIS A 7 2.35 -16.79 -2.98
CA HIS A 7 1.29 -16.17 -2.19
C HIS A 7 1.75 -16.07 -0.74
N GLY A 8 1.40 -14.97 -0.08
CA GLY A 8 1.66 -14.76 1.34
C GLY A 8 0.38 -14.76 2.17
N ASP A 9 0.50 -15.00 3.47
CA ASP A 9 -0.60 -14.76 4.38
C ASP A 9 -0.68 -13.28 4.76
N VAL A 10 0.47 -12.62 4.93
CA VAL A 10 0.57 -11.22 5.36
C VAL A 10 1.57 -10.45 4.49
N ALA A 11 1.17 -9.26 4.02
CA ALA A 11 2.05 -8.25 3.45
C ALA A 11 2.20 -7.08 4.43
N VAL A 12 3.44 -6.65 4.65
CA VAL A 12 3.76 -5.41 5.37
C VAL A 12 4.37 -4.45 4.36
N LEU A 13 3.67 -3.34 4.14
CA LEU A 13 3.97 -2.37 3.09
C LEU A 13 4.33 -1.01 3.70
N GLN A 14 5.05 -0.20 2.94
CA GLN A 14 5.30 1.20 3.27
C GLN A 14 4.81 2.08 2.12
N ALA A 15 4.02 3.10 2.42
CA ALA A 15 3.54 4.09 1.49
C ALA A 15 3.75 5.51 2.01
N LYS A 16 3.74 6.49 1.12
CA LYS A 16 3.93 7.89 1.50
C LYS A 16 2.63 8.51 2.02
N VAL A 17 1.55 8.31 1.28
CA VAL A 17 0.24 8.87 1.61
C VAL A 17 -0.82 7.79 1.40
N ALA A 18 -1.74 7.68 2.36
CA ALA A 18 -2.97 6.93 2.21
C ALA A 18 -4.18 7.85 2.40
N ASP A 19 -5.29 7.55 1.74
CA ASP A 19 -6.59 8.11 2.16
C ASP A 19 -7.31 7.18 3.15
N LYS A 20 -8.37 7.68 3.80
CA LYS A 20 -9.20 6.86 4.71
C LYS A 20 -9.92 5.69 4.04
N ALA A 21 -9.97 5.63 2.71
CA ALA A 21 -10.51 4.50 1.97
C ALA A 21 -9.43 3.45 1.62
N GLY A 22 -8.17 3.67 1.98
CA GLY A 22 -7.05 2.77 1.75
C GLY A 22 -6.28 3.00 0.46
N ASN A 23 -6.62 4.02 -0.33
CA ASN A 23 -5.88 4.30 -1.57
C ASN A 23 -4.47 4.80 -1.26
N LEU A 24 -3.46 4.22 -1.92
CA LEU A 24 -2.05 4.46 -1.59
C LEU A 24 -1.30 5.18 -2.71
N ILE A 25 -0.44 6.10 -2.30
CA ILE A 25 0.60 6.73 -3.12
C ILE A 25 1.97 6.41 -2.51
N PHE A 26 2.91 6.02 -3.35
CA PHE A 26 4.28 5.64 -2.99
C PHE A 26 5.26 6.68 -3.50
N ASP A 27 6.36 6.91 -2.78
CA ASP A 27 7.41 7.84 -3.22
C ASP A 27 8.44 7.13 -4.13
N LYS A 28 8.51 7.53 -5.41
CA LYS A 28 9.59 7.14 -6.34
C LYS A 28 9.95 5.64 -6.27
N SER A 29 11.17 5.32 -5.85
CA SER A 29 11.72 3.95 -5.76
C SER A 29 11.19 3.13 -4.58
N ALA A 30 10.49 3.75 -3.62
CA ALA A 30 9.77 3.02 -2.58
C ALA A 30 8.56 2.26 -3.15
N ARG A 31 8.13 2.55 -4.39
CA ARG A 31 7.11 1.81 -5.14
C ARG A 31 7.62 0.49 -5.76
N ASN A 32 8.48 -0.24 -5.07
CA ASN A 32 9.07 -1.47 -5.59
C ASN A 32 8.07 -2.65 -5.55
N PHE A 33 8.21 -3.55 -4.58
CA PHE A 33 7.35 -4.72 -4.38
C PHE A 33 6.05 -4.38 -3.67
N ASN A 34 5.87 -3.15 -3.16
CA ASN A 34 4.70 -2.79 -2.37
C ASN A 34 3.36 -3.06 -3.10
N PRO A 35 3.13 -2.56 -4.33
CA PRO A 35 1.88 -2.86 -5.04
C PRO A 35 1.74 -4.35 -5.40
N LEU A 36 2.85 -5.04 -5.68
CA LEU A 36 2.82 -6.46 -6.04
C LEU A 36 2.37 -7.31 -4.85
N MET A 37 2.98 -7.09 -3.68
CA MET A 37 2.67 -7.81 -2.45
C MET A 37 1.26 -7.51 -1.93
N ALA A 38 0.74 -6.31 -2.16
CA ALA A 38 -0.65 -5.96 -1.87
C ALA A 38 -1.64 -6.91 -2.57
N THR A 39 -1.32 -7.38 -3.79
CA THR A 39 -2.19 -8.29 -4.55
C THR A 39 -1.92 -9.77 -4.29
N ALA A 40 -0.80 -10.11 -3.67
CA ALA A 40 -0.33 -11.48 -3.52
C ALA A 40 -0.57 -12.06 -2.11
N CYS A 41 -1.08 -11.25 -1.17
CA CYS A 41 -1.27 -11.64 0.22
C CYS A 41 -2.73 -11.55 0.67
N LYS A 42 -3.10 -12.36 1.67
CA LYS A 42 -4.46 -12.37 2.23
C LYS A 42 -4.75 -11.19 3.15
N THR A 43 -3.72 -10.69 3.84
CA THR A 43 -3.84 -9.55 4.76
C THR A 43 -2.74 -8.55 4.47
N VAL A 44 -3.10 -7.29 4.30
CA VAL A 44 -2.19 -6.21 3.92
C VAL A 44 -2.22 -5.12 4.99
N LEU A 45 -1.08 -4.96 5.66
CA LEU A 45 -0.82 -3.86 6.58
C LEU A 45 0.08 -2.86 5.89
N VAL A 46 -0.34 -1.59 5.86
CA VAL A 46 0.46 -0.51 5.29
C VAL A 46 0.82 0.51 6.35
N GLU A 47 2.10 0.76 6.49
CA GLU A 47 2.62 1.91 7.22
C GLU A 47 2.67 3.13 6.28
N VAL A 48 2.12 4.26 6.73
CA VAL A 48 2.06 5.49 5.95
C VAL A 48 2.61 6.70 6.69
N ASP A 49 3.29 7.58 5.95
CA ASP A 49 3.78 8.86 6.49
C ASP A 49 2.63 9.86 6.74
N GLN A 50 1.57 9.78 5.93
CA GLN A 50 0.42 10.70 6.02
C GLN A 50 -0.89 10.00 5.68
N VAL A 51 -1.94 10.28 6.46
CA VAL A 51 -3.32 9.92 6.14
C VAL A 51 -4.12 11.17 5.78
N VAL A 52 -4.84 11.14 4.66
CA VAL A 52 -5.72 12.22 4.18
C VAL A 52 -7.17 11.77 4.10
N GLU A 53 -8.10 12.72 3.94
CA GLU A 53 -9.53 12.40 3.75
C GLU A 53 -9.77 11.74 2.38
N THR A 54 -10.72 10.80 2.34
CA THR A 54 -11.15 10.14 1.10
C THR A 54 -11.60 11.17 0.06
N GLY A 55 -11.11 11.01 -1.18
CA GLY A 55 -11.38 11.94 -2.28
C GLY A 55 -10.43 13.13 -2.37
N THR A 56 -9.47 13.26 -1.43
CA THR A 56 -8.40 14.27 -1.52
C THR A 56 -7.30 13.86 -2.50
N LEU A 57 -7.08 12.56 -2.65
CA LEU A 57 -6.10 12.03 -3.61
C LEU A 57 -6.67 12.10 -5.03
N ASP A 58 -5.86 12.57 -5.97
CA ASP A 58 -6.16 12.50 -7.39
C ASP A 58 -6.28 11.02 -7.82
N PRO A 59 -7.44 10.59 -8.35
CA PRO A 59 -7.65 9.21 -8.81
C PRO A 59 -6.59 8.71 -9.80
N ASP A 60 -6.06 9.58 -10.65
CA ASP A 60 -5.03 9.22 -11.65
C ASP A 60 -3.65 9.00 -11.01
N CYS A 61 -3.46 9.46 -9.77
CA CYS A 61 -2.23 9.31 -9.01
C CYS A 61 -2.24 8.11 -8.04
N ILE A 62 -3.34 7.37 -7.94
CA ILE A 62 -3.44 6.20 -7.05
C ILE A 62 -2.64 5.03 -7.64
N HIS A 63 -1.70 4.48 -6.88
CA HIS A 63 -0.90 3.32 -7.33
C HIS A 63 -1.47 1.99 -6.87
N THR A 64 -1.99 1.94 -5.64
CA THR A 64 -2.64 0.76 -5.10
C THR A 64 -4.03 1.17 -4.61
N PRO A 65 -5.09 0.63 -5.22
CA PRO A 65 -6.45 0.84 -4.76
C PRO A 65 -6.62 0.32 -3.33
N GLY A 66 -7.43 1.02 -2.53
CA GLY A 66 -7.72 0.63 -1.15
C GLY A 66 -8.41 -0.72 -0.99
N LEU A 67 -8.94 -1.29 -2.08
CA LEU A 67 -9.48 -2.66 -2.10
C LEU A 67 -8.46 -3.72 -1.65
N PHE A 68 -7.16 -3.46 -1.87
CA PHE A 68 -6.08 -4.39 -1.49
C PHE A 68 -5.50 -4.10 -0.11
N VAL A 69 -6.06 -3.16 0.66
CA VAL A 69 -5.49 -2.70 1.93
C VAL A 69 -6.47 -3.00 3.05
N ASP A 70 -6.02 -3.77 4.04
CA ASP A 70 -6.85 -4.12 5.20
C ASP A 70 -6.64 -3.18 6.39
N TYR A 71 -5.38 -2.80 6.65
CA TYR A 71 -5.00 -2.00 7.81
C TYR A 71 -4.04 -0.89 7.42
N ILE A 72 -4.33 0.34 7.86
CA ILE A 72 -3.47 1.51 7.70
C ILE A 72 -2.94 1.90 9.07
N VAL A 73 -1.62 2.02 9.18
CA VAL A 73 -0.93 2.46 10.39
C VAL A 73 -0.20 3.76 10.06
N LEU A 74 -0.58 4.85 10.75
CA LEU A 74 0.12 6.11 10.63
C LEU A 74 1.44 6.01 11.40
N THR A 75 2.57 6.24 10.73
CA THR A 75 3.87 6.26 11.40
C THR A 75 4.02 7.52 12.24
N GLU A 76 4.58 7.40 13.46
CA GLU A 76 4.94 8.55 14.30
C GLU A 76 6.35 9.10 13.99
N GLY A 77 6.99 8.56 12.94
CA GLY A 77 8.28 9.02 12.43
C GLY A 77 9.44 8.16 12.90
N ALA A 78 9.77 7.15 12.10
CA ALA A 78 11.13 6.62 12.00
C ALA A 78 11.62 6.92 10.59
N LYS A 79 12.61 7.82 10.50
CA LYS A 79 13.27 8.18 9.24
C LYS A 79 14.43 7.25 8.95
#